data_AF-A0A7C6HH34-F1
#
_entry.id   AF-A0A7C6HH34-F1
#
_cell.length_a   1.000
_cell.length_b   1.000
_cell.length_c   1.000
_cell.angle_alpha   90.00
_cell.angle_beta   90.00
_cell.angle_gamma   90.00
#
_symmetry.space_group_name_H-M   'P 1'
#
loop_
_entity.id
_entity.type
_entity.pdbx_description
1 polymer ?
#
loop_
_entity_poly.entity_id
_entity_poly.type
_entity_poly.pdbx_seq_one_letter_code
_entity_poly.pdbx_strand_id
1 'polypeptide(L)'
;MVHKRATCIFLIILVLTSLVGISAQEEEREEETNRKVTFSNAQFSVLETYGMERMGAMYMRGFAVSKDGKYLYVGLVHGENGLFRLNTSDGSFDGISYYDKDNGMIKGIATDDRGYVYIGITSETAEGSVSIACLDKDLNELSYEVIEIDGKVGINGVEVAKKGERYYMYFITNYDVNTVRCYDVTDPGNISPAKDVGVNGVIYLDKFLGSPIAQANYLKIDEDGSIYLTANMNMFRPKGDTVLKIDKDWKKVQRIFALDDAYGIHLHKDYVFVSRYGEGESNVYILDKNLKVIEVVGWMPGCVNYSGVAVANGRIYIADQLFMGIDRIIVSEVIDDLVEPSRTKQVLTIVLISVGVVVVAIVVYSVKKLQKMLR
;
A
#
# COMPACT_ATOMS: atom_id res chain seq x y z
N MET A 1 2.21 -65.53 -14.10
CA MET A 1 3.41 -64.65 -14.16
C MET A 1 3.10 -63.22 -14.59
N VAL A 2 2.21 -62.98 -15.56
CA VAL A 2 1.86 -61.64 -16.07
C VAL A 2 1.21 -60.73 -15.00
N HIS A 3 0.41 -61.29 -14.09
CA HIS A 3 -0.28 -60.53 -13.03
C HIS A 3 0.68 -59.92 -11.98
N LYS A 4 1.72 -60.65 -11.55
CA LYS A 4 2.70 -60.15 -10.56
C LYS A 4 3.57 -59.01 -11.11
N ARG A 5 3.88 -59.02 -12.43
CA ARG A 5 4.65 -57.95 -13.08
C ARG A 5 3.84 -56.65 -13.22
N ALA A 6 2.55 -56.74 -13.52
CA ALA A 6 1.67 -55.57 -13.62
C ALA A 6 1.46 -54.88 -12.27
N THR A 7 1.28 -55.64 -11.18
CA THR A 7 1.11 -55.07 -9.83
C THR A 7 2.40 -54.40 -9.32
N CYS A 8 3.59 -54.96 -9.61
CA CYS A 8 4.86 -54.33 -9.26
C CYS A 8 5.09 -53.01 -10.00
N ILE A 9 4.82 -52.96 -11.31
CA ILE A 9 4.95 -51.71 -12.09
C ILE A 9 3.97 -50.65 -11.58
N PHE A 10 2.75 -51.05 -11.21
CA PHE A 10 1.73 -50.15 -10.66
C PHE A 10 2.13 -49.57 -9.29
N LEU A 11 2.70 -50.39 -8.40
CA LEU A 11 3.20 -49.93 -7.10
C LEU A 11 4.39 -48.97 -7.25
N ILE A 12 5.29 -49.25 -8.21
CA ILE A 12 6.45 -48.42 -8.49
C ILE A 12 6.03 -47.05 -9.03
N ILE A 13 5.05 -46.98 -9.94
CA ILE A 13 4.55 -45.71 -10.47
C ILE A 13 3.86 -44.90 -9.36
N LEU A 14 3.05 -45.53 -8.51
CA LEU A 14 2.35 -44.85 -7.42
C LEU A 14 3.33 -44.26 -6.40
N VAL A 15 4.36 -45.04 -6.02
CA VAL A 15 5.42 -44.61 -5.10
C VAL A 15 6.27 -43.49 -5.73
N LEU A 16 6.59 -43.59 -7.02
CA LEU A 16 7.32 -42.53 -7.73
C LEU A 16 6.50 -41.23 -7.81
N THR A 17 5.19 -41.30 -8.09
CA THR A 17 4.34 -40.09 -8.14
C THR A 17 4.13 -39.46 -6.77
N SER A 18 4.03 -40.25 -5.69
CA SER A 18 3.96 -39.70 -4.34
C SER A 18 5.29 -39.12 -3.88
N LEU A 19 6.42 -39.74 -4.24
CA LEU A 19 7.75 -39.23 -3.90
C LEU A 19 8.06 -37.92 -4.62
N VAL A 20 7.65 -37.78 -5.89
CA VAL A 20 7.83 -36.52 -6.65
C VAL A 20 6.91 -35.41 -6.11
N GLY A 21 5.68 -35.74 -5.69
CA GLY A 21 4.78 -34.77 -5.07
C GLY A 21 5.27 -34.31 -3.68
N ILE A 22 5.81 -35.24 -2.88
CA ILE A 22 6.40 -34.92 -1.58
C ILE A 22 7.71 -34.16 -1.75
N SER A 23 8.58 -34.54 -2.68
CA SER A 23 9.84 -33.83 -2.91
C SER A 23 9.61 -32.42 -3.44
N ALA A 24 8.59 -32.20 -4.30
CA ALA A 24 8.25 -30.86 -4.79
C ALA A 24 7.64 -29.98 -3.69
N GLN A 25 6.83 -30.55 -2.79
CA GLN A 25 6.31 -29.81 -1.61
C GLN A 25 7.40 -29.56 -0.57
N GLU A 26 8.35 -30.49 -0.39
CA GLU A 26 9.50 -30.30 0.49
C GLU A 26 10.50 -29.29 -0.10
N GLU A 27 10.74 -29.31 -1.42
CA GLU A 27 11.54 -28.28 -2.12
C GLU A 27 10.85 -26.91 -2.05
N GLU A 28 9.55 -26.78 -2.32
CA GLU A 28 8.84 -25.50 -2.17
C GLU A 28 8.90 -24.99 -0.72
N ARG A 29 8.75 -25.89 0.27
CA ARG A 29 8.82 -25.53 1.69
C ARG A 29 10.23 -25.19 2.15
N GLU A 30 11.26 -25.85 1.63
CA GLU A 30 12.67 -25.53 1.86
C GLU A 30 13.10 -24.25 1.12
N GLU A 31 12.58 -23.98 -0.08
CA GLU A 31 12.84 -22.75 -0.84
C GLU A 31 12.14 -21.54 -0.21
N GLU A 32 10.93 -21.73 0.33
CA GLU A 32 10.18 -20.73 1.09
C GLU A 32 10.82 -20.45 2.47
N THR A 33 11.44 -21.44 3.11
CA THR A 33 12.18 -21.25 4.37
C THR A 33 13.63 -20.76 4.19
N ASN A 34 14.25 -20.96 3.02
CA ASN A 34 15.61 -20.48 2.69
C ASN A 34 15.66 -19.24 1.79
N ARG A 35 14.51 -18.64 1.42
CA ARG A 35 14.50 -17.34 0.73
C ARG A 35 15.02 -16.26 1.68
N LYS A 36 16.31 -16.01 1.61
CA LYS A 36 16.96 -14.88 2.26
C LYS A 36 16.34 -13.62 1.69
N VAL A 37 15.52 -12.94 2.48
CA VAL A 37 14.82 -11.71 2.09
C VAL A 37 15.82 -10.72 1.46
N THR A 38 15.53 -10.28 0.25
CA THR A 38 16.50 -9.69 -0.69
C THR A 38 16.54 -8.16 -0.64
N PHE A 39 16.20 -7.54 0.50
CA PHE A 39 16.20 -6.08 0.63
C PHE A 39 17.59 -5.49 0.89
N SER A 40 18.48 -6.25 1.55
CA SER A 40 19.80 -5.78 2.03
C SER A 40 20.76 -5.31 0.94
N ASN A 41 20.51 -5.64 -0.33
CA ASN A 41 21.32 -5.21 -1.48
C ASN A 41 20.64 -4.19 -2.39
N ALA A 42 19.41 -3.78 -2.08
CA ALA A 42 18.63 -2.91 -2.96
C ALA A 42 19.38 -1.60 -3.23
N GLN A 43 19.73 -1.38 -4.49
CA GLN A 43 20.32 -0.12 -4.94
C GLN A 43 19.23 0.91 -5.24
N PHE A 44 19.51 2.17 -4.91
CA PHE A 44 18.60 3.29 -5.15
C PHE A 44 19.26 4.32 -6.07
N SER A 45 18.44 4.92 -6.93
CA SER A 45 18.84 5.98 -7.84
C SER A 45 17.82 7.10 -7.84
N VAL A 46 18.23 8.28 -8.33
CA VAL A 46 17.31 9.38 -8.59
C VAL A 46 16.52 9.04 -9.85
N LEU A 47 15.18 9.03 -9.74
CA LEU A 47 14.29 8.93 -10.89
C LEU A 47 14.09 10.32 -11.50
N GLU A 48 13.84 11.32 -10.65
CA GLU A 48 13.48 12.65 -11.12
C GLU A 48 13.76 13.73 -10.07
N THR A 49 13.99 14.97 -10.52
CA THR A 49 14.14 16.16 -9.67
C THR A 49 13.42 17.35 -10.27
N TYR A 50 12.77 18.15 -9.43
CA TYR A 50 12.12 19.39 -9.85
C TYR A 50 12.03 20.37 -8.69
N GLY A 51 11.79 21.64 -9.01
CA GLY A 51 11.55 22.67 -8.01
C GLY A 51 10.75 23.82 -8.59
N MET A 52 10.71 24.93 -7.86
CA MET A 52 9.92 26.11 -8.21
C MET A 52 10.15 26.61 -9.64
N GLU A 53 11.38 26.60 -10.14
CA GLU A 53 11.68 27.11 -11.50
C GLU A 53 11.04 26.27 -12.62
N ARG A 54 10.93 24.94 -12.43
CA ARG A 54 10.36 24.03 -13.43
C ARG A 54 8.84 23.93 -13.31
N MET A 55 8.34 23.94 -12.08
CA MET A 55 6.95 23.56 -11.78
C MET A 55 6.08 24.71 -11.29
N GLY A 56 6.65 25.86 -10.94
CA GLY A 56 5.93 26.89 -10.17
C GLY A 56 5.54 26.43 -8.76
N ALA A 57 5.94 25.21 -8.36
CA ALA A 57 5.49 24.54 -7.16
C ALA A 57 6.51 23.53 -6.65
N MET A 58 6.43 23.22 -5.36
CA MET A 58 7.24 22.21 -4.69
C MET A 58 6.55 21.69 -3.42
N TYR A 59 7.28 20.87 -2.67
CA TYR A 59 6.87 20.16 -1.46
C TYR A 59 5.91 19.02 -1.72
N MET A 60 6.48 17.88 -2.11
CA MET A 60 5.77 16.59 -2.19
C MET A 60 5.16 16.19 -0.84
N ARG A 61 3.85 15.99 -0.81
CA ARG A 61 3.13 15.46 0.37
C ARG A 61 2.13 14.36 0.00
N GLY A 62 1.32 14.57 -1.02
CA GLY A 62 0.54 13.48 -1.61
C GLY A 62 1.47 12.52 -2.37
N PHE A 63 1.39 11.22 -2.12
CA PHE A 63 2.21 10.24 -2.84
C PHE A 63 1.51 8.88 -2.94
N ALA A 64 1.10 8.51 -4.15
CA ALA A 64 0.45 7.23 -4.41
C ALA A 64 0.85 6.69 -5.79
N VAL A 65 0.69 5.39 -5.98
CA VAL A 65 0.92 4.74 -7.26
C VAL A 65 -0.40 4.26 -7.85
N SER A 66 -0.55 4.28 -9.17
CA SER A 66 -1.67 3.66 -9.86
C SER A 66 -1.67 2.14 -9.64
N LYS A 67 -2.84 1.50 -9.64
CA LYS A 67 -2.96 0.05 -9.40
C LYS A 67 -2.18 -0.81 -10.41
N ASP A 68 -2.07 -0.35 -11.66
CA ASP A 68 -1.28 -0.97 -12.72
C ASP A 68 0.24 -0.68 -12.63
N GLY A 69 0.65 0.12 -11.64
CA GLY A 69 2.03 0.52 -11.43
C GLY A 69 2.58 1.51 -12.46
N LYS A 70 1.78 1.97 -13.43
CA LYS A 70 2.25 2.80 -14.55
C LYS A 70 2.58 4.23 -14.14
N TYR A 71 1.88 4.77 -13.14
CA TYR A 71 2.00 6.16 -12.76
C TYR A 71 2.20 6.34 -11.25
N LEU A 72 3.04 7.30 -10.89
CA LEU A 72 3.03 7.92 -9.58
C LEU A 72 2.22 9.20 -9.64
N TYR A 73 1.36 9.39 -8.66
CA TYR A 73 0.62 10.61 -8.41
C TYR A 73 1.24 11.35 -7.24
N VAL A 74 1.58 12.61 -7.45
CA VAL A 74 2.35 13.41 -6.50
C VAL A 74 1.63 14.72 -6.26
N GLY A 75 1.30 14.99 -4.99
CA GLY A 75 0.62 16.19 -4.54
C GLY A 75 1.59 17.23 -3.99
N LEU A 76 1.40 18.48 -4.39
CA LEU A 76 2.24 19.63 -4.08
C LEU A 76 1.53 20.57 -3.11
N VAL A 77 2.30 21.22 -2.23
CA VAL A 77 1.75 22.05 -1.13
C VAL A 77 2.42 23.41 -0.98
N HIS A 78 3.26 23.80 -1.94
CA HIS A 78 3.85 25.13 -1.98
C HIS A 78 3.93 25.66 -3.41
N GLY A 79 3.48 26.89 -3.64
CA GLY A 79 3.43 27.53 -4.96
C GLY A 79 2.10 27.30 -5.66
N GLU A 80 2.15 26.96 -6.95
CA GLU A 80 0.99 26.49 -7.72
C GLU A 80 0.60 25.08 -7.25
N ASN A 81 -0.22 24.99 -6.20
CA ASN A 81 -0.57 23.71 -5.61
C ASN A 81 -1.40 22.87 -6.57
N GLY A 82 -1.17 21.57 -6.53
CA GLY A 82 -1.81 20.66 -7.46
C GLY A 82 -1.23 19.27 -7.38
N LEU A 83 -1.58 18.47 -8.38
CA LEU A 83 -1.11 17.11 -8.53
C LEU A 83 -0.53 16.93 -9.92
N PHE A 84 0.62 16.27 -10.00
CA PHE A 84 1.14 15.78 -11.28
C PHE A 84 1.20 14.26 -11.31
N ARG A 85 1.16 13.74 -12.53
CA ARG A 85 1.28 12.31 -12.84
C ARG A 85 2.61 12.04 -13.51
N LEU A 86 3.45 11.24 -12.86
CA LEU A 86 4.76 10.81 -13.36
C LEU A 86 4.73 9.37 -13.85
N ASN A 87 5.34 9.11 -15.01
CA ASN A 87 5.50 7.78 -15.58
C ASN A 87 6.62 7.02 -14.84
N THR A 88 6.28 5.86 -14.27
CA THR A 88 7.21 5.09 -13.43
C THR A 88 8.32 4.40 -14.20
N SER A 89 8.18 4.30 -15.53
CA SER A 89 9.16 3.62 -16.38
C SER A 89 10.38 4.49 -16.70
N ASP A 90 10.19 5.81 -16.81
CA ASP A 90 11.22 6.74 -17.27
C ASP A 90 11.30 8.06 -16.49
N GLY A 91 10.40 8.31 -15.53
CA GLY A 91 10.36 9.55 -14.76
C GLY A 91 9.66 10.72 -15.45
N SER A 92 9.15 10.54 -16.67
CA SER A 92 8.56 11.63 -17.45
C SER A 92 7.23 12.13 -16.88
N PHE A 93 6.98 13.45 -17.00
CA PHE A 93 5.71 14.10 -16.65
C PHE A 93 5.61 15.46 -17.36
N ASP A 94 4.38 15.91 -17.63
CA ASP A 94 4.07 17.10 -18.44
C ASP A 94 3.73 18.35 -17.59
N GLY A 95 4.24 18.40 -16.36
CA GLY A 95 3.87 19.43 -15.37
C GLY A 95 2.65 19.04 -14.53
N ILE A 96 2.04 20.03 -13.87
CA ILE A 96 0.86 19.82 -13.02
C ILE A 96 -0.31 19.40 -13.90
N SER A 97 -0.94 18.29 -13.53
CA SER A 97 -2.00 17.63 -14.28
C SER A 97 -3.40 17.94 -13.74
N TYR A 98 -3.49 18.34 -12.47
CA TYR A 98 -4.72 18.75 -11.82
C TYR A 98 -4.44 19.90 -10.85
N TYR A 99 -5.32 20.90 -10.86
CA TYR A 99 -5.32 22.03 -9.93
C TYR A 99 -6.60 22.01 -9.12
N ASP A 100 -6.48 22.26 -7.82
CA ASP A 100 -7.63 22.63 -7.03
C ASP A 100 -8.05 24.07 -7.36
N LYS A 101 -9.36 24.32 -7.42
CA LYS A 101 -9.92 25.62 -7.82
C LYS A 101 -9.53 26.76 -6.86
N ASP A 102 -9.25 26.45 -5.60
CA ASP A 102 -8.93 27.40 -4.54
C ASP A 102 -7.44 27.30 -4.15
N ASN A 103 -6.59 26.73 -5.02
CA ASN A 103 -5.17 26.50 -4.78
C ASN A 103 -4.87 25.72 -3.48
N GLY A 104 -5.77 24.81 -3.10
CA GLY A 104 -5.62 23.96 -1.94
C GLY A 104 -4.41 23.02 -2.02
N MET A 105 -3.81 22.74 -0.87
CA MET A 105 -2.63 21.88 -0.72
C MET A 105 -3.03 20.40 -0.81
N ILE A 106 -2.55 19.68 -1.84
CA ILE A 106 -2.84 18.25 -2.03
C ILE A 106 -1.89 17.40 -1.19
N LYS A 107 -2.37 16.97 -0.02
CA LYS A 107 -1.56 16.27 1.00
C LYS A 107 -1.83 14.78 1.09
N GLY A 108 -3.00 14.33 0.68
CA GLY A 108 -3.37 12.91 0.65
C GLY A 108 -3.74 12.49 -0.76
N ILE A 109 -3.24 11.33 -1.19
CA ILE A 109 -3.62 10.71 -2.46
C ILE A 109 -3.76 9.20 -2.24
N ALA A 110 -4.80 8.61 -2.81
CA ALA A 110 -4.93 7.16 -2.98
C ALA A 110 -5.47 6.82 -4.37
N THR A 111 -5.31 5.57 -4.77
CA THR A 111 -5.89 5.02 -6.00
C THR A 111 -6.64 3.75 -5.67
N ASP A 112 -7.59 3.35 -6.52
CA ASP A 112 -8.28 2.07 -6.39
C ASP A 112 -8.06 1.15 -7.61
N ASP A 113 -8.61 -0.06 -7.54
CA ASP A 113 -8.51 -1.07 -8.60
C ASP A 113 -9.37 -0.77 -9.84
N ARG A 114 -10.20 0.28 -9.80
CA ARG A 114 -10.98 0.79 -10.94
C ARG A 114 -10.20 1.87 -11.71
N GLY A 115 -9.11 2.38 -11.13
CA GLY A 115 -8.25 3.39 -11.73
C GLY A 115 -8.64 4.83 -11.36
N TYR A 116 -9.49 5.02 -10.37
CA TYR A 116 -9.81 6.34 -9.85
C TYR A 116 -8.71 6.85 -8.92
N VAL A 117 -8.58 8.18 -8.85
CA VAL A 117 -7.63 8.87 -7.98
C VAL A 117 -8.42 9.67 -6.95
N TYR A 118 -8.11 9.48 -5.68
CA TYR A 118 -8.78 10.12 -4.56
C TYR A 118 -7.82 11.07 -3.89
N ILE A 119 -8.20 12.32 -3.75
CA ILE A 119 -7.32 13.36 -3.22
C ILE A 119 -7.93 14.02 -1.98
N GLY A 120 -7.05 14.33 -1.04
CA GLY A 120 -7.34 15.06 0.18
C GLY A 120 -6.62 16.40 0.16
N ILE A 121 -7.40 17.47 0.29
CA ILE A 121 -7.00 18.84 0.05
C ILE A 121 -7.13 19.62 1.36
N THR A 122 -6.04 20.24 1.78
CA THR A 122 -6.06 21.23 2.87
C THR A 122 -6.25 22.61 2.25
N SER A 123 -7.16 23.42 2.80
CA SER A 123 -7.30 24.81 2.38
C SER A 123 -5.97 25.56 2.53
N GLU A 124 -5.77 26.61 1.74
CA GLU A 124 -4.52 27.40 1.78
C GLU A 124 -4.21 27.94 3.20
N THR A 125 -5.26 28.31 3.95
CA THR A 125 -5.15 28.80 5.33
C THR A 125 -5.05 27.69 6.37
N ALA A 126 -5.34 26.43 6.00
CA ALA A 126 -5.48 25.31 6.91
C ALA A 126 -6.45 25.57 8.08
N GLU A 127 -7.56 26.25 7.78
CA GLU A 127 -8.58 26.65 8.76
C GLU A 127 -9.99 26.53 8.18
N GLY A 128 -10.94 26.14 9.02
CA GLY A 128 -12.38 26.17 8.74
C GLY A 128 -12.90 25.02 7.89
N SER A 129 -12.09 24.46 6.99
CA SER A 129 -12.53 23.35 6.15
C SER A 129 -11.38 22.51 5.61
N VAL A 130 -11.76 21.32 5.14
CA VAL A 130 -10.94 20.48 4.27
C VAL A 130 -11.78 20.02 3.10
N SER A 131 -11.14 19.59 2.00
CA SER A 131 -11.87 19.10 0.84
C SER A 131 -11.37 17.75 0.38
N ILE A 132 -12.27 16.96 -0.20
CA ILE A 132 -11.96 15.69 -0.85
C ILE A 132 -12.48 15.71 -2.27
N ALA A 133 -11.76 15.05 -3.18
CA ALA A 133 -12.21 14.90 -4.55
C ALA A 133 -11.89 13.49 -5.09
N CYS A 134 -12.69 13.07 -6.05
CA CYS A 134 -12.47 11.86 -6.83
C CYS A 134 -12.25 12.26 -8.30
N LEU A 135 -11.17 11.75 -8.89
CA LEU A 135 -10.78 12.00 -10.26
C LEU A 135 -10.82 10.70 -11.07
N ASP A 136 -11.12 10.79 -12.35
CA ASP A 136 -10.94 9.68 -13.29
C ASP A 136 -9.46 9.42 -13.63
N LYS A 137 -9.20 8.39 -14.42
CA LYS A 137 -7.86 8.00 -14.88
C LYS A 137 -7.13 9.09 -15.68
N ASP A 138 -7.89 10.01 -16.27
CA ASP A 138 -7.43 11.13 -17.08
C ASP A 138 -7.35 12.42 -16.22
N LEU A 139 -7.58 12.29 -14.91
CA LEU A 139 -7.54 13.33 -13.89
C LEU A 139 -8.65 14.39 -14.01
N ASN A 140 -9.78 14.04 -14.65
CA ASN A 140 -10.97 14.87 -14.61
C ASN A 140 -11.73 14.66 -13.29
N GLU A 141 -12.19 15.75 -12.68
CA GLU A 141 -12.98 15.70 -11.45
C GLU A 141 -14.36 15.07 -11.69
N LEU A 142 -14.68 14.05 -10.89
CA LEU A 142 -15.98 13.37 -10.87
C LEU A 142 -16.85 13.85 -9.72
N SER A 143 -16.23 14.14 -8.57
CA SER A 143 -16.90 14.66 -7.39
C SER A 143 -15.93 15.51 -6.57
N TYR A 144 -16.47 16.52 -5.89
CA TYR A 144 -15.76 17.39 -4.97
C TYR A 144 -16.65 17.70 -3.77
N GLU A 145 -16.11 17.57 -2.56
CA GLU A 145 -16.85 17.87 -1.32
C GLU A 145 -16.00 18.73 -0.39
N VAL A 146 -16.60 19.84 0.08
CA VAL A 146 -16.07 20.66 1.15
C VAL A 146 -16.67 20.18 2.47
N ILE A 147 -15.80 19.98 3.45
CA ILE A 147 -16.14 19.49 4.77
C ILE A 147 -15.76 20.57 5.77
N GLU A 148 -16.77 21.25 6.30
CA GLU A 148 -16.62 22.29 7.31
C GLU A 148 -16.18 21.68 8.66
N ILE A 149 -15.12 22.24 9.22
CA ILE A 149 -14.52 21.84 10.49
C ILE A 149 -14.01 23.10 11.19
N ASP A 150 -14.64 23.43 12.32
CA ASP A 150 -14.26 24.61 13.10
C ASP A 150 -12.79 24.55 13.57
N GLY A 151 -12.08 25.66 13.37
CA GLY A 151 -10.70 25.86 13.82
C GLY A 151 -9.64 25.39 12.82
N LYS A 152 -8.41 25.24 13.31
CA LYS A 152 -7.27 24.87 12.47
C LYS A 152 -7.36 23.39 12.08
N VAL A 153 -7.41 23.12 10.79
CA VAL A 153 -7.58 21.78 10.27
C VAL A 153 -6.88 21.59 8.92
N GLY A 154 -6.32 20.41 8.72
CA GLY A 154 -5.82 19.99 7.43
C GLY A 154 -6.04 18.51 7.20
N ILE A 155 -5.84 18.07 5.97
CA ILE A 155 -5.80 16.66 5.59
C ILE A 155 -4.34 16.19 5.51
N ASN A 156 -4.09 14.96 5.95
CA ASN A 156 -2.87 14.21 5.62
C ASN A 156 -3.23 12.98 4.77
N GLY A 157 -2.83 11.78 5.18
CA GLY A 157 -2.97 10.57 4.38
C GLY A 157 -4.41 10.26 4.03
N VAL A 158 -4.56 9.75 2.82
CA VAL A 158 -5.79 9.24 2.22
C VAL A 158 -5.54 7.78 1.87
N GLU A 159 -6.56 6.95 2.05
CA GLU A 159 -6.55 5.55 1.62
C GLU A 159 -7.93 5.16 1.08
N VAL A 160 -7.97 4.36 0.02
CA VAL A 160 -9.22 3.73 -0.44
C VAL A 160 -9.14 2.23 -0.24
N ALA A 161 -10.17 1.67 0.41
CA ALA A 161 -10.28 0.25 0.67
C ALA A 161 -11.57 -0.31 0.07
N LYS A 162 -11.44 -1.44 -0.61
CA LYS A 162 -12.59 -2.24 -1.07
C LYS A 162 -13.04 -3.17 0.05
N LYS A 163 -14.34 -3.18 0.35
CA LYS A 163 -14.97 -4.09 1.33
C LYS A 163 -16.19 -4.74 0.68
N GLY A 164 -16.00 -5.97 0.18
CA GLY A 164 -16.99 -6.61 -0.67
C GLY A 164 -17.16 -5.82 -1.98
N GLU A 165 -18.40 -5.43 -2.29
CA GLU A 165 -18.73 -4.64 -3.48
C GLU A 165 -18.64 -3.12 -3.27
N ARG A 166 -18.31 -2.67 -2.06
CA ARG A 166 -18.25 -1.25 -1.71
C ARG A 166 -16.82 -0.74 -1.62
N TYR A 167 -16.64 0.55 -1.90
CA TYR A 167 -15.37 1.25 -1.77
C TYR A 167 -15.50 2.35 -0.74
N TYR A 168 -14.49 2.46 0.12
CA TYR A 168 -14.47 3.43 1.21
C TYR A 168 -13.18 4.24 1.16
N MET A 169 -13.32 5.55 1.13
CA MET A 169 -12.21 6.49 1.29
C MET A 169 -12.06 6.86 2.76
N TYR A 170 -10.88 6.62 3.30
CA TYR A 170 -10.45 7.03 4.62
C TYR A 170 -9.48 8.19 4.47
N PHE A 171 -9.62 9.23 5.28
CA PHE A 171 -8.64 10.30 5.33
C PHE A 171 -8.44 10.82 6.73
N ILE A 172 -7.23 11.30 7.00
CA ILE A 172 -6.86 11.84 8.31
C ILE A 172 -7.02 13.35 8.28
N THR A 173 -7.72 13.89 9.28
CA THR A 173 -7.63 15.31 9.63
C THR A 173 -6.60 15.51 10.74
N ASN A 174 -5.84 16.60 10.69
CA ASN A 174 -4.84 16.95 11.70
C ASN A 174 -4.85 18.44 12.09
N TYR A 175 -3.91 18.83 12.95
CA TYR A 175 -3.83 20.10 13.69
C TYR A 175 -4.70 20.09 14.95
N ASP A 176 -5.76 20.89 15.04
CA ASP A 176 -6.59 20.96 16.24
C ASP A 176 -7.65 19.85 16.26
N VAL A 177 -8.13 19.46 15.08
CA VAL A 177 -9.14 18.41 14.92
C VAL A 177 -8.51 17.14 14.34
N ASN A 178 -8.15 16.21 15.22
CA ASN A 178 -7.46 14.95 14.86
C ASN A 178 -8.44 13.78 14.75
N THR A 179 -8.82 13.43 13.52
CA THR A 179 -9.78 12.36 13.23
C THR A 179 -9.35 11.51 12.05
N VAL A 180 -9.90 10.30 11.96
CA VAL A 180 -10.00 9.59 10.69
C VAL A 180 -11.46 9.68 10.24
N ARG A 181 -11.69 10.16 9.03
CA ARG A 181 -13.01 10.26 8.42
C ARG A 181 -13.14 9.22 7.32
N CYS A 182 -14.35 8.68 7.15
CA CYS A 182 -14.66 7.61 6.22
C CYS A 182 -15.86 8.01 5.35
N TYR A 183 -15.68 7.88 4.04
CA TYR A 183 -16.68 8.16 3.01
C TYR A 183 -16.92 6.92 2.17
N ASP A 184 -18.17 6.64 1.83
CA ASP A 184 -18.51 5.70 0.76
C ASP A 184 -18.22 6.38 -0.58
N VAL A 185 -17.38 5.72 -1.37
CA VAL A 185 -16.95 6.14 -2.71
C VAL A 185 -17.19 5.03 -3.73
N THR A 186 -18.17 4.17 -3.45
CA THR A 186 -18.62 3.11 -4.36
C THR A 186 -19.10 3.72 -5.67
N ASP A 187 -19.83 4.83 -5.61
CA ASP A 187 -20.08 5.70 -6.76
C ASP A 187 -19.11 6.89 -6.71
N PRO A 188 -18.08 6.94 -7.58
CA PRO A 188 -17.09 8.01 -7.57
C PRO A 188 -17.67 9.39 -7.96
N GLY A 189 -18.85 9.44 -8.58
CA GLY A 189 -19.55 10.71 -8.86
C GLY A 189 -20.47 11.17 -7.74
N ASN A 190 -20.69 10.34 -6.71
CA ASN A 190 -21.61 10.61 -5.62
C ASN A 190 -21.08 10.01 -4.30
N ILE A 191 -20.11 10.72 -3.73
CA ILE A 191 -19.49 10.35 -2.46
C ILE A 191 -20.33 10.81 -1.27
N SER A 192 -20.28 10.07 -0.15
CA SER A 192 -21.02 10.47 1.06
C SER A 192 -20.41 9.88 2.34
N PRO A 193 -20.64 10.47 3.53
CA PRO A 193 -20.12 9.92 4.78
C PRO A 193 -20.59 8.49 5.05
N ALA A 194 -19.65 7.60 5.37
CA ALA A 194 -19.92 6.20 5.71
C ALA A 194 -20.47 6.09 7.14
N LYS A 195 -21.78 6.24 7.30
CA LYS A 195 -22.46 6.33 8.62
C LYS A 195 -22.28 5.10 9.51
N ASP A 196 -21.92 3.96 8.93
CA ASP A 196 -21.66 2.69 9.59
C ASP A 196 -20.25 2.57 10.19
N VAL A 197 -19.36 3.54 9.92
CA VAL A 197 -17.98 3.57 10.45
C VAL A 197 -17.86 4.61 11.56
N GLY A 198 -17.37 4.21 12.73
CA GLY A 198 -17.18 5.12 13.87
C GLY A 198 -18.48 5.82 14.30
N VAL A 199 -18.40 7.12 14.57
CA VAL A 199 -19.56 7.98 14.84
C VAL A 199 -19.90 8.74 13.55
N ASN A 200 -20.88 8.26 12.78
CA ASN A 200 -21.32 8.87 11.52
C ASN A 200 -20.18 9.10 10.50
N GLY A 201 -19.28 8.13 10.34
CA GLY A 201 -18.12 8.24 9.45
C GLY A 201 -16.89 8.87 10.10
N VAL A 202 -16.91 9.14 11.40
CA VAL A 202 -15.80 9.79 12.11
C VAL A 202 -15.24 8.92 13.23
N ILE A 203 -13.93 8.73 13.22
CA ILE A 203 -13.16 8.10 14.29
C ILE A 203 -12.33 9.20 14.96
N TYR A 204 -12.65 9.49 16.21
CA TYR A 204 -11.93 10.46 17.05
C TYR A 204 -10.66 9.82 17.60
N LEU A 205 -9.49 10.27 17.12
CA LEU A 205 -8.22 9.61 17.42
C LEU A 205 -7.83 9.72 18.89
N ASP A 206 -8.10 10.86 19.52
CA ASP A 206 -7.87 11.10 20.94
C ASP A 206 -8.59 10.07 21.83
N LYS A 207 -9.87 9.81 21.53
CA LYS A 207 -10.70 8.85 22.24
C LYS A 207 -10.30 7.42 21.94
N PHE A 208 -10.03 7.11 20.67
CA PHE A 208 -9.68 5.76 20.24
C PHE A 208 -8.32 5.32 20.79
N LEU A 209 -7.33 6.22 20.74
CA LEU A 209 -5.96 5.95 21.18
C LEU A 209 -5.74 6.26 22.67
N GLY A 210 -6.71 6.90 23.33
CA GLY A 210 -6.63 7.26 24.74
C GLY A 210 -5.57 8.31 25.05
N SER A 211 -5.20 9.15 24.06
CA SER A 211 -4.17 10.17 24.19
C SER A 211 -4.66 11.51 23.64
N PRO A 212 -4.70 12.59 24.44
CA PRO A 212 -5.19 13.90 23.99
C PRO A 212 -4.28 14.56 22.94
N ILE A 213 -3.06 14.06 22.78
CA ILE A 213 -2.10 14.53 21.78
C ILE A 213 -2.03 13.60 20.57
N ALA A 214 -2.96 12.64 20.45
CA ALA A 214 -2.96 11.70 19.35
C ALA A 214 -3.19 12.42 18.01
N GLN A 215 -2.23 12.29 17.10
CA GLN A 215 -2.32 12.80 15.73
C GLN A 215 -1.86 11.73 14.76
N ALA A 216 -2.51 11.61 13.61
CA ALA A 216 -2.09 10.66 12.59
C ALA A 216 -1.51 11.38 11.36
N ASN A 217 -0.64 10.67 10.62
CA ASN A 217 -0.08 11.16 9.37
C ASN A 217 -0.66 10.40 8.19
N TYR A 218 -0.32 9.11 8.04
CA TYR A 218 -0.85 8.26 6.96
C TYR A 218 -1.44 6.97 7.50
N LEU A 219 -2.34 6.39 6.70
CA LEU A 219 -2.89 5.07 6.94
C LEU A 219 -2.87 4.21 5.69
N LYS A 220 -2.89 2.90 5.89
CA LYS A 220 -3.16 1.90 4.86
C LYS A 220 -4.07 0.80 5.42
N ILE A 221 -4.89 0.22 4.56
CA ILE A 221 -5.82 -0.84 4.93
C ILE A 221 -5.47 -2.08 4.12
N ASP A 222 -5.24 -3.18 4.83
CA ASP A 222 -4.92 -4.47 4.22
C ASP A 222 -6.16 -5.16 3.66
N GLU A 223 -5.94 -6.22 2.88
CA GLU A 223 -7.04 -7.00 2.30
C GLU A 223 -7.92 -7.68 3.37
N ASP A 224 -7.34 -8.05 4.53
CA ASP A 224 -8.08 -8.60 5.67
C ASP A 224 -8.82 -7.51 6.49
N GLY A 225 -8.65 -6.25 6.11
CA GLY A 225 -9.20 -5.07 6.75
C GLY A 225 -8.36 -4.51 7.88
N SER A 226 -7.25 -5.13 8.28
CA SER A 226 -6.31 -4.60 9.26
C SER A 226 -5.82 -3.22 8.82
N ILE A 227 -5.78 -2.28 9.76
CA ILE A 227 -5.36 -0.91 9.49
C ILE A 227 -3.94 -0.72 10.02
N TYR A 228 -3.10 -0.08 9.22
CA TYR A 228 -1.78 0.38 9.61
C TYR A 228 -1.76 1.89 9.62
N LEU A 229 -1.29 2.51 10.70
CA LEU A 229 -1.39 3.94 10.94
C LEU A 229 -0.06 4.46 11.47
N THR A 230 0.51 5.47 10.84
CA THR A 230 1.59 6.26 11.46
C THR A 230 0.96 7.33 12.33
N ALA A 231 1.33 7.39 13.60
CA ALA A 231 0.73 8.29 14.56
C ALA A 231 1.78 8.90 15.49
N ASN A 232 1.38 9.98 16.12
CA ASN A 232 2.02 10.55 17.29
C ASN A 232 1.18 10.16 18.51
N MET A 233 1.80 9.50 19.48
CA MET A 233 1.13 8.96 20.66
C MET A 233 1.62 9.61 21.97
N ASN A 234 2.91 9.94 22.05
CA ASN A 234 3.60 10.22 23.31
C ASN A 234 4.24 11.61 23.39
N MET A 235 4.50 12.29 22.26
CA MET A 235 5.19 13.58 22.29
C MET A 235 4.70 14.51 21.20
N PHE A 236 4.23 15.72 21.52
CA PHE A 236 3.79 16.68 20.50
C PHE A 236 4.92 17.00 19.51
N ARG A 237 4.88 16.35 18.33
CA ARG A 237 5.84 16.50 17.24
C ARG A 237 5.08 16.61 15.93
N PRO A 238 5.61 17.36 14.95
CA PRO A 238 4.96 17.53 13.65
C PRO A 238 4.94 16.27 12.78
N LYS A 239 5.51 15.15 13.26
CA LYS A 239 5.62 13.84 12.60
C LYS A 239 5.29 12.73 13.61
N GLY A 240 5.07 11.51 13.13
CA GLY A 240 4.70 10.38 13.98
C GLY A 240 5.87 9.90 14.83
N ASP A 241 5.56 9.32 15.99
CA ASP A 241 6.52 8.62 16.87
C ASP A 241 6.29 7.10 16.89
N THR A 242 5.23 6.65 16.21
CA THR A 242 4.77 5.26 16.25
C THR A 242 4.15 4.82 14.92
N VAL A 243 4.25 3.52 14.68
CA VAL A 243 3.46 2.77 13.70
C VAL A 243 2.54 1.84 14.48
N LEU A 244 1.25 1.88 14.16
CA LEU A 244 0.21 1.09 14.81
C LEU A 244 -0.36 0.07 13.83
N LYS A 245 -0.67 -1.12 14.35
CA LYS A 245 -1.59 -2.06 13.70
C LYS A 245 -2.89 -2.05 14.48
N ILE A 246 -3.99 -1.80 13.80
CA ILE A 246 -5.34 -1.66 14.35
C ILE A 246 -6.24 -2.72 13.72
N ASP A 247 -7.20 -3.24 14.47
CA ASP A 247 -8.17 -4.18 13.94
C ASP A 247 -9.14 -3.53 12.95
N LYS A 248 -9.69 -4.35 12.06
CA LYS A 248 -10.56 -3.91 10.95
C LYS A 248 -11.79 -3.07 11.33
N ASP A 249 -12.21 -3.14 12.60
CA ASP A 249 -13.42 -2.48 13.12
C ASP A 249 -13.09 -1.23 13.94
N TRP A 250 -11.82 -0.80 14.02
CA TRP A 250 -11.39 0.33 14.86
C TRP A 250 -11.77 0.18 16.34
N LYS A 251 -11.63 -1.03 16.89
CA LYS A 251 -11.95 -1.35 18.29
C LYS A 251 -10.72 -1.52 19.15
N LYS A 252 -9.58 -1.91 18.59
CA LYS A 252 -8.34 -2.09 19.35
C LYS A 252 -7.09 -1.86 18.53
N VAL A 253 -6.09 -1.28 19.18
CA VAL A 253 -4.69 -1.34 18.74
C VAL A 253 -4.16 -2.74 19.04
N GLN A 254 -3.74 -3.45 18.01
CA GLN A 254 -3.21 -4.82 18.11
C GLN A 254 -1.69 -4.83 18.36
N ARG A 255 -0.95 -3.91 17.74
CA ARG A 255 0.51 -3.76 17.85
C ARG A 255 0.90 -2.30 17.79
N ILE A 256 2.01 -1.99 18.47
CA ILE A 256 2.67 -0.68 18.47
C ILE A 256 4.14 -0.93 18.19
N PHE A 257 4.70 -0.21 17.23
CA PHE A 257 6.12 -0.14 16.96
C PHE A 257 6.57 1.31 17.10
N ALA A 258 7.55 1.56 17.96
CA ALA A 258 8.11 2.90 18.15
C ALA A 258 9.02 3.23 16.97
N LEU A 259 8.75 4.35 16.31
CA LEU A 259 9.52 4.84 15.17
C LEU A 259 9.41 6.35 15.10
N ASP A 260 10.48 7.04 15.49
CA ASP A 260 10.54 8.48 15.40
C ASP A 260 10.44 8.95 13.96
N ASP A 261 9.72 10.04 13.75
CA ASP A 261 9.44 10.66 12.45
C ASP A 261 8.79 9.72 11.43
N ALA A 262 8.04 8.72 11.89
CA ALA A 262 7.21 7.87 11.03
C ALA A 262 6.21 8.73 10.24
N TYR A 263 6.20 8.56 8.92
CA TYR A 263 5.45 9.45 8.05
C TYR A 263 4.61 8.73 6.98
N GLY A 264 5.11 8.54 5.77
CA GLY A 264 4.38 7.83 4.72
C GLY A 264 4.29 6.34 5.01
N ILE A 265 3.19 5.69 4.63
CA ILE A 265 3.00 4.25 4.76
C ILE A 265 2.46 3.63 3.48
N HIS A 266 2.97 2.44 3.13
CA HIS A 266 2.51 1.64 2.00
C HIS A 266 2.43 0.16 2.37
N LEU A 267 1.46 -0.55 1.81
CA LEU A 267 1.35 -2.00 1.94
C LEU A 267 1.62 -2.63 0.57
N HIS A 268 2.46 -3.65 0.56
CA HIS A 268 2.67 -4.48 -0.62
C HIS A 268 2.96 -5.91 -0.18
N LYS A 269 2.12 -6.85 -0.62
CA LYS A 269 2.16 -8.25 -0.16
C LYS A 269 2.16 -8.32 1.38
N ASP A 270 3.09 -9.07 1.96
CA ASP A 270 3.25 -9.29 3.40
C ASP A 270 4.05 -8.20 4.12
N TYR A 271 4.35 -7.09 3.43
CA TYR A 271 5.22 -6.04 3.95
C TYR A 271 4.48 -4.72 4.19
N VAL A 272 4.95 -4.01 5.22
CA VAL A 272 4.58 -2.65 5.55
C VAL A 272 5.81 -1.77 5.35
N PHE A 273 5.73 -0.81 4.44
CA PHE A 273 6.78 0.15 4.17
C PHE A 273 6.46 1.45 4.88
N VAL A 274 7.39 1.98 5.65
CA VAL A 274 7.20 3.24 6.39
C VAL A 274 8.37 4.17 6.11
N SER A 275 8.10 5.35 5.56
CA SER A 275 9.12 6.37 5.37
C SER A 275 9.36 7.16 6.66
N ARG A 276 10.62 7.51 6.93
CA ARG A 276 11.01 8.44 8.00
C ARG A 276 11.27 9.84 7.45
N TYR A 277 10.65 10.84 8.06
CA TYR A 277 10.89 12.26 7.81
C TYR A 277 12.01 12.77 8.74
N GLY A 278 13.22 12.27 8.56
CA GLY A 278 14.28 12.28 9.57
C GLY A 278 15.37 13.34 9.39
N GLU A 279 15.15 14.39 8.59
CA GLU A 279 16.06 15.54 8.40
C GLU A 279 17.57 15.17 8.30
N GLY A 280 17.97 14.53 7.20
CA GLY A 280 19.36 14.06 7.01
C GLY A 280 19.57 12.57 7.34
N GLU A 281 18.63 11.97 8.06
CA GLU A 281 18.60 10.54 8.40
C GLU A 281 17.38 9.81 7.84
N SER A 282 16.76 10.39 6.80
CA SER A 282 15.60 9.82 6.13
C SER A 282 15.90 8.45 5.51
N ASN A 283 15.02 7.49 5.78
CA ASN A 283 15.11 6.10 5.31
C ASN A 283 13.70 5.48 5.22
N VAL A 284 13.62 4.23 4.75
CA VAL A 284 12.39 3.44 4.68
C VAL A 284 12.56 2.18 5.51
N TYR A 285 11.68 2.01 6.50
CA TYR A 285 11.54 0.77 7.25
C TYR A 285 10.66 -0.20 6.47
N ILE A 286 11.12 -1.44 6.36
CA ILE A 286 10.33 -2.57 5.87
C ILE A 286 10.01 -3.44 7.09
N LEU A 287 8.72 -3.56 7.39
CA LEU A 287 8.21 -4.35 8.50
C LEU A 287 7.36 -5.51 7.97
N ASP A 288 7.25 -6.58 8.75
CA ASP A 288 6.20 -7.58 8.54
C ASP A 288 4.82 -7.02 8.97
N LYS A 289 3.75 -7.76 8.68
CA LYS A 289 2.38 -7.44 9.11
C LYS A 289 2.18 -7.47 10.64
N ASN A 290 3.17 -7.86 11.44
CA ASN A 290 3.17 -7.77 12.90
C ASN A 290 4.04 -6.61 13.42
N LEU A 291 4.50 -5.74 12.52
CA LEU A 291 5.39 -4.59 12.78
C LEU A 291 6.79 -4.97 13.27
N LYS A 292 7.26 -6.19 12.98
CA LYS A 292 8.67 -6.55 13.21
C LYS A 292 9.51 -6.01 12.07
N VAL A 293 10.61 -5.35 12.40
CA VAL A 293 11.58 -4.88 11.40
C VAL A 293 12.19 -6.06 10.66
N ILE A 294 12.11 -5.99 9.33
CA ILE A 294 12.78 -6.89 8.40
C ILE A 294 14.07 -6.24 7.92
N GLU A 295 13.99 -4.99 7.46
CA GLU A 295 15.13 -4.25 6.93
C GLU A 295 14.90 -2.73 7.00
N VAL A 296 15.98 -1.96 6.90
CA VAL A 296 15.94 -0.51 6.69
C VAL A 296 16.71 -0.17 5.40
N VAL A 297 16.04 0.47 4.45
CA VAL A 297 16.57 0.72 3.10
C VAL A 297 16.40 2.19 2.69
N GLY A 298 16.86 2.51 1.49
CA GLY A 298 16.56 3.77 0.83
C GLY A 298 17.39 4.95 1.30
N TRP A 299 18.42 4.74 2.12
CA TRP A 299 19.36 5.81 2.45
C TRP A 299 20.07 6.31 1.19
N MET A 300 20.02 7.62 0.97
CA MET A 300 20.67 8.30 -0.15
C MET A 300 21.45 9.52 0.36
N PRO A 301 22.61 9.83 -0.22
CA PRO A 301 23.33 11.06 0.10
C PRO A 301 22.44 12.30 -0.03
N GLY A 302 22.50 13.14 1.01
CA GLY A 302 21.73 14.38 1.11
C GLY A 302 20.22 14.20 1.27
N CYS A 303 19.73 13.00 1.59
CA CYS A 303 18.32 12.80 1.93
C CYS A 303 17.85 13.79 3.01
N VAL A 304 16.61 14.26 2.92
CA VAL A 304 16.12 15.27 3.85
C VAL A 304 14.83 14.79 4.49
N ASN A 305 13.78 14.64 3.70
CA ASN A 305 12.42 14.54 4.21
C ASN A 305 11.62 13.53 3.38
N TYR A 306 11.69 12.24 3.74
CA TYR A 306 10.92 11.21 3.03
C TYR A 306 9.43 11.31 3.36
N SER A 307 8.73 12.12 2.57
CA SER A 307 7.33 12.48 2.77
C SER A 307 6.35 11.42 2.26
N GLY A 308 6.82 10.45 1.49
CA GLY A 308 6.00 9.35 0.97
C GLY A 308 6.83 8.16 0.53
N VAL A 309 6.19 6.99 0.53
CA VAL A 309 6.72 5.74 -0.02
C VAL A 309 5.62 5.03 -0.79
N ALA A 310 5.96 4.41 -1.91
CA ALA A 310 5.07 3.58 -2.70
C ALA A 310 5.83 2.38 -3.29
N VAL A 311 5.13 1.28 -3.55
CA VAL A 311 5.73 0.10 -4.19
C VAL A 311 4.94 -0.26 -5.44
N ALA A 312 5.64 -0.44 -6.56
CA ALA A 312 5.05 -0.94 -7.80
C ALA A 312 6.11 -1.54 -8.70
N ASN A 313 5.71 -2.49 -9.56
CA ASN A 313 6.60 -3.12 -10.55
C ASN A 313 7.91 -3.66 -9.94
N GLY A 314 7.82 -4.20 -8.72
CA GLY A 314 8.97 -4.70 -7.99
C GLY A 314 9.91 -3.62 -7.45
N ARG A 315 9.55 -2.34 -7.47
CA ARG A 315 10.40 -1.21 -7.07
C ARG A 315 9.78 -0.44 -5.92
N ILE A 316 10.63 0.14 -5.09
CA ILE A 316 10.27 1.09 -4.03
C ILE A 316 10.51 2.50 -4.57
N TYR A 317 9.50 3.36 -4.48
CA TYR A 317 9.55 4.77 -4.83
C TYR A 317 9.46 5.60 -3.56
N ILE A 318 10.27 6.64 -3.45
CA ILE A 318 10.38 7.49 -2.26
C ILE A 318 10.29 8.96 -2.70
N ALA A 319 9.42 9.72 -2.05
CA ALA A 319 9.35 11.17 -2.20
C ALA A 319 10.31 11.82 -1.20
N ASP A 320 11.42 12.38 -1.67
CA ASP A 320 12.39 13.15 -0.88
C ASP A 320 12.15 14.65 -1.07
N GLN A 321 11.39 15.20 -0.15
CA GLN A 321 11.04 16.62 -0.14
C GLN A 321 12.27 17.45 0.24
N LEU A 322 12.46 18.62 -0.38
CA LEU A 322 13.46 19.63 0.03
C LEU A 322 14.95 19.22 -0.10
N PHE A 323 15.25 18.17 -0.86
CA PHE A 323 16.62 17.85 -1.28
C PHE A 323 17.31 19.07 -1.91
N MET A 324 18.28 19.66 -1.19
CA MET A 324 19.02 20.85 -1.66
C MET A 324 18.11 22.03 -2.09
N GLY A 325 16.95 22.19 -1.46
CA GLY A 325 15.98 23.24 -1.80
C GLY A 325 15.08 22.93 -3.00
N ILE A 326 15.18 21.73 -3.56
CA ILE A 326 14.28 21.18 -4.58
C ILE A 326 13.65 19.86 -4.10
N ASP A 327 12.77 19.27 -4.88
CA ASP A 327 12.18 17.96 -4.61
C ASP A 327 12.81 16.87 -5.50
N ARG A 328 12.90 15.66 -4.95
CA ARG A 328 13.52 14.51 -5.61
C ARG A 328 12.68 13.24 -5.42
N ILE A 329 12.47 12.50 -6.51
CA ILE A 329 11.89 11.15 -6.45
C ILE A 329 13.01 10.14 -6.59
N ILE A 330 13.11 9.24 -5.63
CA ILE A 330 14.11 8.17 -5.57
C ILE A 330 13.40 6.85 -5.91
N VAL A 331 14.08 5.96 -6.62
CA VAL A 331 13.56 4.64 -6.99
C VAL A 331 14.61 3.56 -6.73
N SER A 332 14.18 2.40 -6.26
CA SER A 332 15.05 1.22 -6.18
C SER A 332 15.22 0.56 -7.55
N GLU A 333 16.24 -0.28 -7.70
CA GLU A 333 16.22 -1.35 -8.68
C GLU A 333 15.03 -2.32 -8.45
N VAL A 334 14.82 -3.24 -9.39
CA VAL A 334 13.79 -4.29 -9.21
C VAL A 334 14.24 -5.24 -8.12
N ILE A 335 13.36 -5.44 -7.12
CA ILE A 335 13.55 -6.36 -6.00
C ILE A 335 12.58 -7.53 -6.22
N ASP A 336 13.12 -8.74 -6.39
CA ASP A 336 12.35 -9.93 -6.75
C ASP A 336 11.21 -10.23 -5.77
N ASP A 337 11.43 -10.02 -4.46
CA ASP A 337 10.41 -10.22 -3.42
C ASP A 337 9.19 -9.30 -3.60
N LEU A 338 9.34 -8.20 -4.33
CA LEU A 338 8.27 -7.25 -4.62
C LEU A 338 7.60 -7.50 -5.97
N VAL A 339 8.16 -8.35 -6.84
CA VAL A 339 7.59 -8.65 -8.16
C VAL A 339 6.37 -9.56 -8.01
N GLU A 340 5.23 -9.16 -8.57
CA GLU A 340 4.04 -10.03 -8.63
C GLU A 340 4.34 -11.29 -9.45
N PRO A 341 3.97 -12.50 -8.99
CA PRO A 341 4.16 -13.70 -9.79
C PRO A 341 3.40 -13.54 -11.11
N SER A 342 4.11 -13.67 -12.25
CA SER A 342 3.45 -13.59 -13.55
C SER A 342 2.23 -14.52 -13.63
N ARG A 343 1.15 -14.08 -14.28
CA ARG A 343 -0.06 -14.90 -14.53
C ARG A 343 0.27 -16.28 -15.10
N THR A 344 1.31 -16.40 -15.93
CA THR A 344 1.76 -17.66 -16.51
C THR A 344 2.25 -18.66 -15.45
N LYS A 345 2.99 -18.21 -14.43
CA LYS A 345 3.42 -19.05 -13.31
C LYS A 345 2.22 -19.50 -12.46
N GLN A 346 1.29 -18.59 -12.15
CA GLN A 346 0.08 -18.92 -11.38
C GLN A 346 -0.81 -19.95 -12.11
N VAL A 347 -1.00 -19.80 -13.42
CA VAL A 347 -1.75 -20.77 -14.24
C VAL A 347 -1.04 -22.12 -14.29
N LEU A 348 0.30 -22.15 -14.39
CA LEU A 348 1.05 -23.40 -14.40
C LEU A 348 0.90 -24.16 -13.07
N THR A 349 0.99 -23.46 -11.93
CA THR A 349 0.77 -24.05 -10.59
C THR A 349 -0.65 -24.60 -10.44
N ILE A 350 -1.66 -23.84 -10.87
CA ILE A 350 -3.06 -24.29 -10.83
C ILE A 350 -3.28 -25.51 -11.74
N VAL A 351 -2.69 -25.53 -12.93
CA VAL A 351 -2.78 -26.67 -13.86
C VAL A 351 -2.09 -27.90 -13.27
N LEU A 352 -0.91 -27.76 -12.67
CA LEU A 352 -0.18 -28.87 -12.04
C LEU A 352 -0.96 -29.48 -10.87
N ILE A 353 -1.56 -28.65 -10.00
CA ILE A 353 -2.42 -29.11 -8.90
C ILE A 353 -3.67 -29.82 -9.46
N SER A 354 -4.30 -29.25 -10.49
CA SER A 354 -5.50 -29.81 -11.10
C SER A 354 -5.26 -31.15 -11.79
N VAL A 355 -4.13 -31.29 -12.50
CA VAL A 355 -3.72 -32.56 -13.12
C VAL A 355 -3.42 -33.61 -12.04
N GLY A 356 -2.75 -33.23 -10.95
CA GLY A 356 -2.52 -34.12 -9.81
C GLY A 356 -3.83 -34.68 -9.22
N VAL A 357 -4.83 -33.82 -8.99
CA VAL A 357 -6.14 -34.23 -8.45
C VAL A 357 -6.90 -35.15 -9.43
N VAL A 358 -6.87 -34.86 -10.73
CA VAL A 358 -7.54 -35.68 -11.75
C VAL A 358 -6.91 -37.07 -11.87
N VAL A 359 -5.58 -37.15 -11.83
CA VAL A 359 -4.87 -38.44 -11.88
C VAL A 359 -5.21 -39.29 -10.66
N VAL A 360 -5.24 -38.70 -9.46
CA VAL A 360 -5.64 -39.40 -8.23
C VAL A 360 -7.09 -39.90 -8.33
N ALA A 361 -8.01 -39.07 -8.83
CA ALA A 361 -9.42 -39.45 -8.98
C ALA A 361 -9.62 -40.62 -9.96
N ILE A 362 -8.93 -40.61 -11.11
CA ILE A 362 -8.98 -41.68 -12.11
C ILE A 362 -8.41 -42.99 -11.55
N VAL A 363 -7.32 -42.91 -10.80
CA VAL A 363 -6.70 -44.08 -10.16
C VAL A 363 -7.65 -44.67 -9.11
N VAL A 364 -8.23 -43.85 -8.23
CA VAL A 364 -9.19 -44.31 -7.21
C VAL A 364 -10.42 -44.95 -7.85
N TYR A 365 -10.96 -44.35 -8.91
CA TYR A 365 -12.10 -44.90 -9.65
C TYR A 365 -11.76 -46.26 -10.28
N SER A 366 -10.59 -46.37 -10.91
CA SER A 366 -10.13 -47.59 -11.57
C SER A 366 -9.89 -48.73 -10.57
N VAL A 367 -9.30 -48.44 -9.41
CA VAL A 367 -9.10 -49.41 -8.33
C VAL A 367 -10.44 -49.91 -7.77
N LYS A 368 -11.40 -49.00 -7.52
CA LYS A 368 -12.75 -49.40 -7.07
C LYS A 368 -13.47 -50.27 -8.09
N LYS A 369 -13.33 -49.96 -9.39
CA LYS A 369 -13.91 -50.76 -10.47
C LYS A 369 -13.28 -52.15 -10.56
N LEU A 370 -11.96 -52.25 -10.42
CA LEU A 370 -11.25 -53.53 -10.43
C LEU A 370 -11.63 -54.40 -9.22
N GLN A 371 -11.71 -53.81 -8.02
CA GLN A 371 -12.16 -54.51 -6.81
C GLN A 371 -13.59 -55.04 -6.92
N LYS A 372 -14.46 -54.34 -7.65
CA LYS A 372 -15.84 -54.77 -7.92
C LYS A 372 -15.93 -55.90 -8.95
N MET A 373 -14.95 -56.05 -9.83
CA MET A 373 -14.88 -57.15 -10.80
C MET A 373 -14.23 -58.43 -10.24
N LEU A 374 -13.50 -58.31 -9.13
CA LEU A 374 -12.81 -59.41 -8.44
C LEU A 374 -13.64 -60.01 -7.29
N ARG A 375 -14.83 -59.46 -7.03
CA ARG A 375 -15.88 -60.06 -6.20
C ARG A 375 -16.96 -60.61 -7.13
#